data_AF-A0A401GK30-F1
#
_entry.id   AF-A0A401GK30-F1
#
_cell.length_a   1.000
_cell.length_b   1.000
_cell.length_c   1.000
_cell.angle_alpha   90.00
_cell.angle_beta   90.00
_cell.angle_gamma   90.00
#
_symmetry.space_group_name_H-M   'P 1'
#
loop_
_entity.id
_entity.type
_entity.pdbx_description
1 polymer ?
#
loop_
_entity_poly.entity_id
_entity_poly.type
_entity_poly.pdbx_seq_one_letter_code
_entity_poly.pdbx_strand_id
1 'polypeptide(L)'
;MDKIAALEPVRLYASPSTTASRLLSKASHPFASFPTTPVKGPANFEFIGRLPVDLHILILYHISVPDLPSYSRSSRALANLAKDERVWEVRWNAFGVDKHKLSDVLDDLEEHAKAKNAVTRGQAPPTLPVDVPDDEFGDFAAVSAQADEMGDFVGALSAATSSSPRSASYIITPPKPTFRSRYVRAHTLLKPLVPALSSPPHAVLSALFPAPAPSLHRQAHTLRLLSLFLSPRVKPLRGWGTLRGALRASIDRFEDGLLSAFDVADGKDDETGMRQAAEASWEVWDGSGDEWELGRVWAEKREIFYEQSKWKPLDNFTNDGQLNFDAMDSFMTEVLAALEEHGSRAVRVFPPATNVLISFSERLADEVVNISTLFWNALVNSPTRPS
;
A
#
# COMPACT_ATOMS: atom_id res chain seq x y z
N MET A 1 -0.91 -22.02 47.30
CA MET A 1 -0.01 -20.85 47.47
C MET A 1 1.38 -21.32 47.08
N ASP A 2 1.63 -21.29 45.78
CA ASP A 2 2.80 -21.93 45.17
C ASP A 2 3.96 -20.95 45.07
N LYS A 3 5.14 -21.44 45.49
CA LYS A 3 6.36 -20.68 45.69
C LYS A 3 6.96 -20.26 44.35
N ILE A 4 7.05 -18.96 44.12
CA ILE A 4 7.78 -18.37 42.98
C ILE A 4 9.28 -18.43 43.31
N ALA A 5 10.02 -19.26 42.58
CA ALA A 5 11.47 -19.31 42.63
C ALA A 5 12.06 -18.10 41.86
N ALA A 6 12.83 -17.27 42.55
CA ALA A 6 13.52 -16.13 41.96
C ALA A 6 14.74 -16.59 41.16
N LEU A 7 14.77 -16.27 39.87
CA LEU A 7 15.94 -16.44 39.00
C LEU A 7 16.94 -15.32 39.25
N GLU A 8 18.19 -15.68 39.55
CA GLU A 8 19.29 -14.73 39.70
C GLU A 8 19.68 -14.10 38.36
N PRO A 9 20.07 -12.81 38.33
CA PRO A 9 20.52 -12.16 37.12
C PRO A 9 21.93 -12.62 36.71
N VAL A 10 22.01 -13.26 35.54
CA VAL A 10 23.27 -13.61 34.86
C VAL A 10 24.01 -12.33 34.48
N ARG A 11 25.09 -12.02 35.21
CA ARG A 11 26.04 -10.94 34.90
C ARG A 11 26.92 -11.34 33.72
N LEU A 12 26.53 -10.97 32.51
CA LEU A 12 27.43 -10.89 31.36
C LEU A 12 28.08 -9.49 31.38
N TYR A 13 29.38 -9.41 31.07
CA TYR A 13 30.27 -8.23 31.13
C TYR A 13 31.02 -7.99 32.46
N ALA A 14 32.03 -8.81 32.71
CA ALA A 14 33.21 -8.38 33.45
C ALA A 14 34.34 -8.15 32.43
N SER A 15 34.68 -6.89 32.18
CA SER A 15 35.86 -6.49 31.41
C SER A 15 36.93 -6.04 32.40
N PRO A 16 38.13 -6.64 32.45
CA PRO A 16 39.16 -6.19 33.37
C PRO A 16 39.75 -4.87 32.90
N SER A 17 39.64 -3.85 33.75
CA SER A 17 40.43 -2.63 33.67
C SER A 17 41.86 -2.92 34.14
N THR A 18 42.83 -2.55 33.32
CA THR A 18 44.22 -2.35 33.77
C THR A 18 44.67 -0.96 33.38
N THR A 19 44.73 -0.10 34.39
CA THR A 19 45.48 1.16 34.40
C THR A 19 46.95 0.85 34.69
N ALA A 20 47.87 1.26 33.81
CA ALA A 20 49.19 1.76 34.20
C ALA A 20 49.90 2.42 33.01
N SER A 21 50.54 3.53 33.35
CA SER A 21 51.20 4.55 32.54
C SER A 21 52.65 4.22 32.14
N ARG A 22 53.14 4.83 31.04
CA ARG A 22 54.47 5.47 30.79
C ARG A 22 54.72 5.57 29.27
N LEU A 23 54.82 6.76 28.69
CA LEU A 23 56.02 7.61 28.50
C LEU A 23 57.14 6.96 27.66
N LEU A 24 57.31 7.53 26.45
CA LEU A 24 58.53 7.75 25.65
C LEU A 24 59.65 6.69 25.70
N SER A 25 59.93 6.03 24.57
CA SER A 25 61.30 5.96 24.05
C SER A 25 61.37 5.52 22.58
N LYS A 26 62.35 6.12 21.93
CA LYS A 26 62.74 6.07 20.54
C LYS A 26 63.95 5.14 20.46
N ALA A 27 63.86 4.00 19.77
CA ALA A 27 65.05 3.26 19.31
C ALA A 27 64.67 2.26 18.22
N SER A 28 65.35 2.41 17.09
CA SER A 28 65.45 1.52 15.95
C SER A 28 66.09 0.18 16.29
N HIS A 29 65.52 -0.94 15.85
CA HIS A 29 66.27 -2.09 15.32
C HIS A 29 65.35 -2.94 14.41
N PRO A 30 65.86 -3.48 13.28
CA PRO A 30 65.10 -4.32 12.38
C PRO A 30 65.44 -5.79 12.62
N PHE A 31 64.49 -6.61 13.08
CA PHE A 31 64.65 -8.07 13.01
C PHE A 31 63.31 -8.80 12.92
N ALA A 32 63.24 -9.65 11.89
CA ALA A 32 62.45 -10.88 11.76
C ALA A 32 60.93 -10.81 11.92
N SER A 33 60.29 -10.73 10.75
CA SER A 33 58.89 -11.03 10.48
C SER A 33 58.55 -12.50 10.80
N PHE A 34 57.64 -12.72 11.75
CA PHE A 34 56.84 -13.93 11.83
C PHE A 34 55.52 -13.72 11.06
N PRO A 35 55.01 -14.71 10.30
CA PRO A 35 53.73 -14.58 9.61
C PRO A 35 52.60 -14.75 10.62
N THR A 36 52.12 -13.63 11.17
CA THR A 36 50.83 -13.60 11.88
C THR A 36 49.72 -13.68 10.84
N THR A 37 49.07 -14.84 10.75
CA THR A 37 47.79 -15.00 10.07
C THR A 37 46.81 -13.98 10.63
N PRO A 38 46.19 -13.12 9.80
CA PRO A 38 45.23 -12.13 10.30
C PRO A 38 44.02 -12.87 10.86
N VAL A 39 43.91 -12.90 12.19
CA VAL A 39 42.66 -13.20 12.88
C VAL A 39 41.65 -12.21 12.31
N LYS A 40 40.63 -12.70 11.61
CA LYS A 40 39.49 -11.90 11.17
C LYS A 40 38.92 -11.23 12.42
N GLY A 41 39.27 -9.97 12.62
CA GLY A 41 38.65 -9.13 13.63
C GLY A 41 37.14 -9.07 13.42
N PRO A 42 36.38 -8.66 14.44
CA PRO A 42 34.95 -8.38 14.27
C PRO A 42 34.76 -7.48 13.05
N ALA A 43 33.70 -7.74 12.26
CA ALA A 43 33.41 -7.03 11.01
C ALA A 43 33.65 -5.52 11.18
N ASN A 44 34.39 -4.91 10.26
CA ASN A 44 34.67 -3.48 10.30
C ASN A 44 33.35 -2.72 10.20
N PHE A 45 32.79 -2.31 11.33
CA PHE A 45 31.66 -1.39 11.35
C PHE A 45 32.17 -0.06 10.81
N GLU A 46 31.59 0.39 9.70
CA GLU A 46 31.83 1.74 9.21
C GLU A 46 31.11 2.70 10.17
N PHE A 47 31.84 3.70 10.67
CA PHE A 47 31.31 4.71 11.58
C PHE A 47 31.22 6.06 10.87
N ILE A 48 30.09 6.75 11.02
CA ILE A 48 29.95 8.15 10.63
C ILE A 48 29.94 8.97 11.93
N GLY A 49 31.06 9.61 12.24
CA GLY A 49 31.25 10.25 13.54
C GLY A 49 31.38 9.21 14.66
N ARG A 50 30.43 9.22 15.60
CA ARG A 50 30.42 8.29 16.76
C ARG A 50 29.43 7.12 16.61
N LEU A 51 28.61 7.12 15.57
CA LEU A 51 27.55 6.15 15.37
C LEU A 51 27.89 5.20 14.21
N PRO A 52 27.61 3.89 14.34
CA PRO A 52 27.67 2.95 13.23
C PRO A 52 26.73 3.35 12.09
N VAL A 53 27.14 3.09 10.85
CA VAL A 53 26.35 3.35 9.63
C VAL A 53 24.96 2.72 9.69
N ASP A 54 24.82 1.51 10.23
CA ASP A 54 23.53 0.82 10.29
C ASP A 54 22.49 1.55 11.17
N LEU A 55 22.94 2.25 12.23
CA LEU A 55 22.04 3.08 13.04
C LEU A 55 21.56 4.30 12.26
N HIS A 56 22.44 4.90 11.44
CA HIS A 56 22.04 5.99 10.57
C HIS A 56 20.99 5.54 9.54
N ILE A 57 21.14 4.33 8.98
CA ILE A 57 20.15 3.74 8.05
C ILE A 57 18.82 3.52 8.75
N LEU A 58 18.83 2.97 9.97
CA LEU A 58 17.62 2.79 10.78
C LEU A 58 16.92 4.14 11.04
N ILE A 59 17.67 5.19 11.38
CA ILE A 59 17.14 6.55 11.53
C ILE A 59 16.50 7.01 10.20
N LEU A 60 17.19 6.81 9.08
CA LEU A 60 16.69 7.17 7.75
C LEU A 60 15.42 6.40 7.35
N TYR A 61 15.12 5.23 7.94
CA TYR A 61 13.85 4.53 7.71
C TYR A 61 12.65 5.26 8.33
N HIS A 62 12.84 5.95 9.46
CA HIS A 62 11.74 6.57 10.21
C HIS A 62 11.53 8.06 9.90
N ILE A 63 12.54 8.72 9.31
CA ILE A 63 12.51 10.12 8.87
C ILE A 63 11.51 10.32 7.72
N SER A 64 10.90 11.50 7.62
CA SER A 64 10.03 11.84 6.48
C SER A 64 10.86 12.16 5.23
N VAL A 65 10.36 11.84 4.03
CA VAL A 65 11.11 12.08 2.77
C VAL A 65 11.53 13.55 2.60
N PRO A 66 10.70 14.55 2.93
CA PRO A 66 11.09 15.97 2.85
C PRO A 66 12.20 16.41 3.81
N ASP A 67 12.60 15.56 4.77
CA ASP A 67 13.69 15.85 5.72
C ASP A 67 15.02 15.18 5.31
N LEU A 68 15.00 14.26 4.33
CA LEU A 68 16.21 13.65 3.77
C LEU A 68 17.21 14.67 3.22
N PRO A 69 16.81 15.76 2.52
CA PRO A 69 17.75 16.77 2.06
C PRO A 69 18.45 17.52 3.21
N SER A 70 17.74 17.78 4.32
CA SER A 70 18.36 18.41 5.49
C SER A 70 19.37 17.48 6.15
N TYR A 71 19.06 16.18 6.20
CA TYR A 71 19.97 15.15 6.70
C TYR A 71 21.23 15.04 5.82
N SER A 72 21.07 14.99 4.49
CA SER A 72 22.18 14.88 3.54
C SER A 72 23.11 16.09 3.54
N ARG A 73 22.59 17.30 3.76
CA ARG A 73 23.39 18.54 3.81
C ARG A 73 24.29 18.65 5.04
N SER A 74 24.10 17.80 6.04
CA SER A 74 24.86 17.86 7.31
C SER A 74 26.31 17.40 7.15
N SER A 75 26.60 16.44 6.26
CA SER A 75 27.98 16.05 5.91
C SER A 75 28.04 15.23 4.61
N ARG A 76 29.22 15.11 3.97
CA ARG A 76 29.39 14.31 2.75
C ARG A 76 29.10 12.82 2.96
N ALA A 77 29.47 12.28 4.12
CA ALA A 77 29.19 10.88 4.46
C ALA A 77 27.68 10.63 4.58
N LEU A 78 26.93 11.54 5.21
CA LEU A 78 25.47 11.45 5.31
C LEU A 78 24.80 11.67 3.94
N ALA A 79 25.37 12.51 3.08
CA ALA A 79 24.90 12.67 1.70
C ALA A 79 25.04 11.39 0.88
N ASN A 80 26.14 10.66 1.04
CA ASN A 80 26.32 9.34 0.41
C ASN A 80 25.36 8.32 0.99
N LEU A 81 25.14 8.33 2.30
CA LEU A 81 24.21 7.42 2.95
C LEU A 81 22.75 7.64 2.54
N ALA A 82 22.33 8.90 2.32
CA ALA A 82 21.00 9.20 1.80
C ALA A 82 20.75 8.66 0.37
N LYS A 83 21.83 8.33 -0.36
CA LYS A 83 21.77 7.67 -1.67
C LYS A 83 21.86 6.14 -1.58
N ASP A 84 22.05 5.58 -0.39
CA ASP A 84 22.17 4.13 -0.19
C ASP A 84 20.85 3.43 -0.58
N GLU A 85 20.96 2.44 -1.46
CA GLU A 85 19.81 1.70 -1.99
C GLU A 85 19.05 0.94 -0.90
N ARG A 86 19.69 0.56 0.22
CA ARG A 86 19.00 -0.10 1.35
C ARG A 86 17.89 0.77 1.94
N VAL A 87 18.09 2.09 1.97
CA VAL A 87 17.08 3.06 2.43
C VAL A 87 15.89 3.12 1.49
N TRP A 88 16.16 3.11 0.18
CA TRP A 88 15.12 3.20 -0.84
C TRP A 88 14.39 1.88 -1.06
N GLU A 89 15.07 0.74 -0.90
CA GLU A 89 14.49 -0.59 -0.93
C GLU A 89 13.43 -0.76 0.15
N VAL A 90 13.74 -0.43 1.41
CA VAL A 90 12.77 -0.53 2.51
C VAL A 90 11.55 0.37 2.27
N ARG A 91 11.76 1.57 1.73
CA ARG A 91 10.67 2.50 1.41
C ARG A 91 9.83 2.01 0.23
N TRP A 92 10.46 1.48 -0.82
CA TRP A 92 9.77 0.91 -1.98
C TRP A 92 8.95 -0.32 -1.58
N ASN A 93 9.53 -1.22 -0.79
CA ASN A 93 8.85 -2.39 -0.27
C ASN A 93 7.68 -1.99 0.66
N ALA A 94 7.86 -0.94 1.48
CA ALA A 94 6.79 -0.39 2.31
C ALA A 94 5.67 0.29 1.49
N PHE A 95 6.00 0.83 0.31
CA PHE A 95 5.03 1.39 -0.62
C PHE A 95 4.16 0.31 -1.28
N GLY A 96 4.66 -0.93 -1.40
CA GLY A 96 3.83 -2.10 -1.68
C GLY A 96 3.28 -2.19 -3.11
N VAL A 97 3.84 -1.44 -4.06
CA VAL A 97 3.41 -1.44 -5.48
C VAL A 97 3.43 -2.85 -6.07
N ASP A 98 4.54 -3.56 -5.89
CA ASP A 98 4.74 -4.91 -6.43
C ASP A 98 3.80 -5.93 -5.76
N LYS A 99 3.54 -5.75 -4.45
CA LYS A 99 2.66 -6.64 -3.67
C LYS A 99 1.20 -6.53 -4.13
N HIS A 100 0.76 -5.33 -4.46
CA HIS A 100 -0.62 -5.03 -4.87
C HIS A 100 -0.80 -4.93 -6.39
N LYS A 101 0.22 -5.29 -7.19
CA LYS A 101 0.20 -5.21 -8.67
C LYS A 101 -0.25 -3.84 -9.20
N LEU A 102 0.22 -2.76 -8.55
CA LEU A 102 -0.14 -1.38 -8.91
C LEU A 102 0.82 -0.75 -9.94
N SER A 103 1.71 -1.55 -10.54
CA SER A 103 2.64 -1.10 -11.58
C SER A 103 1.92 -0.48 -12.77
N ASP A 104 0.84 -1.12 -13.19
CA ASP A 104 0.13 -0.79 -14.43
C ASP A 104 -0.50 0.60 -14.32
N VAL A 105 -0.96 0.98 -13.12
CA VAL A 105 -1.50 2.32 -12.86
C VAL A 105 -0.41 3.39 -12.87
N LEU A 106 0.80 3.08 -12.42
CA LEU A 106 1.92 4.02 -12.52
C LEU A 106 2.32 4.23 -13.98
N ASP A 107 2.34 3.17 -14.78
CA ASP A 107 2.64 3.23 -16.21
C ASP A 107 1.58 4.05 -16.96
N ASP A 108 0.31 3.83 -16.67
CA ASP A 108 -0.81 4.61 -17.20
C ASP A 108 -0.73 6.09 -16.81
N LEU A 109 -0.43 6.40 -15.54
CA LEU A 109 -0.28 7.77 -15.06
C LEU A 109 0.89 8.47 -15.76
N GLU A 110 1.98 7.75 -16.03
CA GLU A 110 3.09 8.27 -16.79
C GLU A 110 2.72 8.55 -18.25
N GLU A 111 2.00 7.64 -18.90
CA GLU A 111 1.51 7.87 -20.26
C GLU A 111 0.61 9.10 -20.33
N HIS A 112 -0.29 9.26 -19.35
CA HIS A 112 -1.16 10.43 -19.25
C HIS A 112 -0.37 11.72 -18.98
N ALA A 113 0.67 11.66 -18.14
CA ALA A 113 1.55 12.79 -17.87
C ALA A 113 2.35 13.19 -19.14
N LYS A 114 2.86 12.20 -19.89
CA LYS A 114 3.56 12.41 -21.17
C LYS A 114 2.63 13.02 -22.21
N ALA A 115 1.40 12.51 -22.34
CA ALA A 115 0.40 13.05 -23.26
C ALA A 115 0.05 14.51 -22.93
N LYS A 116 -0.18 14.83 -21.65
CA LYS A 116 -0.43 16.22 -21.20
C LYS A 116 0.75 17.14 -21.53
N ASN A 117 1.97 16.70 -21.23
CA ASN A 117 3.17 17.48 -21.51
C ASN A 117 3.38 17.70 -23.02
N ALA A 118 3.09 16.71 -23.86
CA ALA A 118 3.16 16.84 -25.31
C ALA A 118 2.17 17.88 -25.84
N VAL A 119 0.94 17.91 -25.32
CA VAL A 119 -0.07 18.93 -25.68
C VAL A 119 0.39 20.32 -25.26
N THR A 120 0.90 20.48 -24.03
CA THR A 120 1.41 21.78 -23.55
C THR A 120 2.61 22.27 -24.37
N ARG A 121 3.53 21.37 -24.75
CA ARG A 121 4.67 21.73 -25.62
C ARG A 121 4.23 22.13 -27.02
N GLY A 122 3.20 21.47 -27.58
CA GLY A 122 2.66 21.82 -28.90
C GLY A 122 1.97 23.20 -28.95
N GLN A 123 1.57 23.75 -27.80
CA GLN A 123 0.93 25.08 -27.69
C GLN A 123 1.92 26.20 -27.35
N ALA A 124 3.17 25.88 -26.99
CA ALA A 124 4.20 26.88 -26.76
C ALA A 124 4.76 27.39 -28.10
N PRO A 125 5.11 28.69 -28.23
CA PRO A 125 5.80 29.20 -29.41
C PRO A 125 7.08 28.39 -29.66
N PRO A 126 7.44 28.10 -30.93
CA PRO A 126 8.61 27.29 -31.25
C PRO A 126 9.88 27.97 -30.75
N THR A 127 10.32 27.60 -29.57
CA THR A 127 11.66 27.91 -29.07
C THR A 127 12.62 26.89 -29.67
N LEU A 128 13.76 27.37 -30.16
CA LEU A 128 14.80 26.53 -30.78
C LEU A 128 15.17 25.38 -29.82
N PRO A 129 15.12 24.11 -30.27
CA PRO A 129 15.51 22.97 -29.45
C PRO A 129 17.03 23.05 -29.22
N VAL A 130 17.43 23.41 -28.01
CA VAL A 130 18.79 23.16 -27.54
C VAL A 130 18.80 21.72 -27.04
N ASP A 131 19.35 20.80 -27.83
CA ASP A 131 19.66 19.43 -27.42
C ASP A 131 20.68 19.46 -26.28
N VAL A 132 20.22 19.62 -25.04
CA VAL A 132 21.00 19.35 -23.84
C VAL A 132 20.62 17.94 -23.37
N PRO A 133 21.50 16.94 -23.53
CA PRO A 133 21.25 15.61 -22.98
C PRO A 133 21.26 15.69 -21.45
N ASP A 134 20.09 15.46 -20.85
CA ASP A 134 19.85 15.05 -19.45
C ASP A 134 20.88 15.52 -18.39
N ASP A 135 21.19 16.82 -18.35
CA ASP A 135 21.82 17.41 -17.18
C ASP A 135 20.77 17.57 -16.08
N GLU A 136 20.64 16.52 -15.27
CA GLU A 136 20.01 16.51 -13.94
C GLU A 136 20.83 17.37 -12.97
N PHE A 137 21.08 18.63 -13.33
CA PHE A 137 21.74 19.62 -12.51
C PHE A 137 20.88 20.88 -12.45
N GLY A 138 19.96 20.90 -11.49
CA GLY A 138 19.32 22.11 -11.01
C GLY A 138 18.21 22.64 -11.91
N ASP A 139 16.98 22.26 -11.54
CA ASP A 139 15.75 22.99 -11.84
C ASP A 139 15.86 24.43 -11.27
N PHE A 140 16.59 25.30 -11.99
CA PHE A 140 16.50 26.73 -11.83
C PHE A 140 15.21 27.14 -12.50
N ALA A 141 14.14 27.14 -11.72
CA ALA A 141 12.89 27.78 -12.07
C ALA A 141 13.19 29.12 -12.76
N ALA A 142 12.75 29.24 -14.01
CA ALA A 142 12.75 30.48 -14.76
C ALA A 142 11.93 31.52 -13.99
N VAL A 143 12.58 32.27 -13.12
CA VAL A 143 12.12 33.59 -12.72
C VAL A 143 12.09 34.41 -14.00
N SER A 144 10.92 34.90 -14.38
CA SER A 144 10.77 35.83 -15.49
C SER A 144 11.46 37.15 -15.13
N ALA A 145 12.78 37.20 -15.30
CA ALA A 145 13.50 38.44 -15.40
C ALA A 145 13.12 39.07 -16.74
N GLN A 146 12.57 40.29 -16.69
CA GLN A 146 12.33 41.09 -17.89
C GLN A 146 13.64 41.22 -18.66
N ALA A 147 13.61 40.82 -19.92
CA ALA A 147 14.70 41.00 -20.86
C ALA A 147 14.72 42.47 -21.28
N ASP A 148 15.44 43.29 -20.53
CA ASP A 148 16.08 44.47 -21.08
C ASP A 148 17.35 44.72 -20.28
N GLU A 149 18.43 45.01 -21.00
CA GLU A 149 19.69 45.54 -20.47
C GLU A 149 20.68 44.54 -19.83
N MET A 150 21.39 43.77 -20.66
CA MET A 150 22.86 43.59 -20.53
C MET A 150 23.41 42.99 -21.82
N GLY A 151 23.95 43.86 -22.66
CA GLY A 151 24.69 43.49 -23.85
C GLY A 151 26.12 43.02 -23.56
N ASP A 152 26.66 42.34 -24.56
CA ASP A 152 28.07 42.41 -24.96
C ASP A 152 29.11 41.77 -24.04
N PHE A 153 29.14 40.42 -23.94
CA PHE A 153 30.38 39.72 -23.57
C PHE A 153 30.49 38.23 -23.98
N VAL A 154 29.93 37.80 -25.13
CA VAL A 154 30.06 36.40 -25.59
C VAL A 154 30.32 36.32 -27.09
N GLY A 155 31.52 36.73 -27.52
CA GLY A 155 31.94 36.72 -28.93
C GLY A 155 33.31 36.12 -29.24
N ALA A 156 34.01 35.50 -28.28
CA ALA A 156 35.44 35.21 -28.44
C ALA A 156 35.93 33.81 -28.01
N LEU A 157 35.09 32.75 -28.10
CA LEU A 157 35.54 31.38 -27.80
C LEU A 157 35.22 30.31 -28.86
N SER A 158 34.70 30.69 -30.03
CA SER A 158 34.30 29.75 -31.09
C SER A 158 35.45 29.18 -31.94
N ALA A 159 36.71 29.24 -31.48
CA ALA A 159 37.89 28.84 -32.28
C ALA A 159 38.88 27.93 -31.55
N ALA A 160 38.41 27.07 -30.63
CA ALA A 160 39.22 25.98 -30.09
C ALA A 160 38.50 24.64 -30.28
N THR A 161 38.84 23.95 -31.37
CA THR A 161 38.53 22.54 -31.59
C THR A 161 39.30 21.68 -30.59
N SER A 162 38.70 21.42 -29.43
CA SER A 162 39.16 20.38 -28.51
C SER A 162 38.74 19.01 -29.04
N SER A 163 39.67 18.31 -29.67
CA SER A 163 39.54 16.89 -30.01
C SER A 163 39.50 16.06 -28.73
N SER A 164 38.29 15.71 -28.27
CA SER A 164 38.10 14.78 -27.16
C SER A 164 38.48 13.35 -27.60
N PRO A 165 39.24 12.58 -26.79
CA PRO A 165 39.60 11.21 -27.13
C PRO A 165 38.34 10.34 -27.15
N ARG A 166 38.13 9.65 -28.28
CA ARG A 166 37.08 8.65 -28.47
C ARG A 166 37.29 7.50 -27.47
N SER A 167 36.62 7.57 -26.33
CA SER A 167 36.45 6.44 -25.43
C SER A 167 35.65 5.35 -26.12
N ALA A 168 36.13 4.12 -26.02
CA ALA A 168 35.53 2.93 -26.60
C ALA A 168 34.04 2.82 -26.24
N SER A 169 33.23 2.52 -27.25
CA SER A 169 31.81 2.23 -27.16
C SER A 169 31.58 0.94 -26.37
N TYR A 170 31.56 1.06 -25.04
CA TYR A 170 30.99 0.05 -24.18
C TYR A 170 29.51 -0.09 -24.52
N ILE A 171 29.07 -1.32 -24.76
CA ILE A 171 27.65 -1.67 -24.86
C ILE A 171 27.05 -1.38 -23.49
N ILE A 172 26.45 -0.19 -23.33
CA ILE A 172 25.71 0.20 -22.14
C ILE A 172 24.41 -0.61 -22.17
N THR A 173 24.43 -1.80 -21.56
CA THR A 173 23.18 -2.42 -21.12
C THR A 173 22.50 -1.42 -20.18
N PRO A 174 21.23 -1.06 -20.40
CA PRO A 174 20.56 -0.06 -19.59
C PRO A 174 20.68 -0.46 -18.12
N PRO A 175 21.17 0.43 -17.24
CA PRO A 175 21.37 0.11 -15.84
C PRO A 175 20.04 -0.35 -15.24
N LYS A 176 20.07 -1.45 -14.47
CA LYS A 176 18.88 -1.95 -13.77
C LYS A 176 18.27 -0.79 -12.96
N PRO A 177 16.95 -0.55 -13.06
CA PRO A 177 16.32 0.57 -12.36
C PRO A 177 16.48 0.38 -10.86
N THR A 178 17.16 1.33 -10.22
CA THR A 178 17.42 1.32 -8.78
C THR A 178 16.12 1.55 -8.00
N PHE A 179 16.06 1.15 -6.73
CA PHE A 179 14.86 1.38 -5.91
C PHE A 179 14.59 2.87 -5.75
N ARG A 180 15.67 3.66 -5.67
CA ARG A 180 15.58 5.11 -5.67
C ARG A 180 14.92 5.65 -6.93
N SER A 181 15.33 5.21 -8.13
CA SER A 181 14.76 5.72 -9.37
C SER A 181 13.27 5.35 -9.51
N ARG A 182 12.89 4.12 -9.11
CA ARG A 182 11.48 3.69 -9.06
C ARG A 182 10.66 4.55 -8.11
N TYR A 183 11.17 4.81 -6.91
CA TYR A 183 10.49 5.66 -5.93
C TYR A 183 10.34 7.10 -6.44
N VAL A 184 11.39 7.69 -7.01
CA VAL A 184 11.35 9.05 -7.56
C VAL A 184 10.31 9.13 -8.69
N ARG A 185 10.28 8.15 -9.60
CA ARG A 185 9.26 8.03 -10.64
C ARG A 185 7.85 8.07 -10.04
N ALA A 186 7.55 7.18 -9.10
CA ALA A 186 6.23 7.11 -8.47
C ALA A 186 5.87 8.42 -7.73
N HIS A 187 6.82 8.99 -6.99
CA HIS A 187 6.61 10.24 -6.26
C HIS A 187 6.29 11.41 -7.21
N THR A 188 7.00 11.52 -8.34
CA THR A 188 6.76 12.56 -9.34
C THR A 188 5.38 12.42 -9.99
N LEU A 189 4.90 11.19 -10.20
CA LEU A 189 3.58 10.93 -10.78
C LEU A 189 2.43 11.19 -9.79
N LEU A 190 2.63 10.90 -8.51
CA LEU A 190 1.59 11.01 -7.49
C LEU A 190 1.48 12.40 -6.85
N LYS A 191 2.59 13.13 -6.75
CA LYS A 191 2.62 14.47 -6.16
C LYS A 191 1.61 15.45 -6.80
N PRO A 192 1.40 15.48 -8.13
CA PRO A 192 0.40 16.35 -8.77
C PRO A 192 -1.05 16.03 -8.41
N LEU A 193 -1.36 14.83 -7.90
CA LEU A 193 -2.72 14.45 -7.49
C LEU A 193 -3.05 14.94 -6.08
N VAL A 194 -2.04 15.24 -5.26
CA VAL A 194 -2.21 15.63 -3.85
C VAL A 194 -3.01 16.92 -3.64
N PRO A 195 -2.86 17.98 -4.46
CA PRO A 195 -3.68 19.18 -4.33
C PRO A 195 -5.19 18.90 -4.41
N ALA A 196 -5.62 17.89 -5.17
CA ALA A 196 -7.04 17.51 -5.24
C ALA A 196 -7.61 17.04 -3.89
N LEU A 197 -6.77 16.47 -3.02
CA LEU A 197 -7.17 16.05 -1.66
C LEU A 197 -7.38 17.24 -0.71
N SER A 198 -6.91 18.44 -1.09
CA SER A 198 -7.16 19.68 -0.33
C SER A 198 -8.47 20.35 -0.75
N SER A 199 -9.18 19.82 -1.74
CA SER A 199 -10.50 20.31 -2.16
C SER A 199 -11.59 19.91 -1.14
N PRO A 200 -12.78 20.53 -1.18
CA PRO A 200 -13.90 20.16 -0.31
C PRO A 200 -14.22 18.66 -0.44
N PRO A 201 -14.60 17.95 0.64
CA PRO A 201 -14.72 16.49 0.62
C PRO A 201 -15.62 15.91 -0.49
N HIS A 202 -16.63 16.67 -0.96
CA HIS A 202 -17.56 16.22 -2.01
C HIS A 202 -16.99 16.40 -3.43
N ALA A 203 -15.98 17.24 -3.59
CA ALA A 203 -15.34 17.54 -4.86
C ALA A 203 -14.06 16.72 -5.09
N VAL A 204 -13.52 16.05 -4.06
CA VAL A 204 -12.23 15.33 -4.15
C VAL A 204 -12.24 14.27 -5.25
N LEU A 205 -13.28 13.43 -5.31
CA LEU A 205 -13.36 12.37 -6.33
C LEU A 205 -13.47 12.97 -7.74
N SER A 206 -14.28 14.02 -7.93
CA SER A 206 -14.40 14.72 -9.21
C SER A 206 -13.12 15.46 -9.62
N ALA A 207 -12.34 15.94 -8.66
CA ALA A 207 -11.06 16.60 -8.89
C ALA A 207 -9.94 15.59 -9.22
N LEU A 208 -9.96 14.41 -8.59
CA LEU A 208 -9.03 13.30 -8.90
C LEU A 208 -9.36 12.65 -10.25
N PHE A 209 -10.64 12.52 -10.57
CA PHE A 209 -11.15 11.79 -11.73
C PHE A 209 -12.06 12.70 -12.58
N PRO A 210 -11.50 13.70 -13.27
CA PRO A 210 -12.28 14.60 -14.12
C PRO A 210 -12.91 13.84 -15.30
N ALA A 211 -14.03 14.37 -15.82
CA ALA A 211 -14.75 13.76 -16.94
C ALA A 211 -13.92 13.82 -18.25
N PRO A 212 -13.92 12.75 -19.07
CA PRO A 212 -14.59 11.46 -18.86
C PRO A 212 -13.89 10.63 -17.77
N ALA A 213 -14.68 10.14 -16.81
CA ALA A 213 -14.15 9.41 -15.67
C ALA A 213 -13.49 8.08 -16.14
N PRO A 214 -12.34 7.69 -15.56
CA PRO A 214 -11.74 6.40 -15.83
C PRO A 214 -12.60 5.26 -15.28
N SER A 215 -12.29 4.02 -15.65
CA SER A 215 -13.00 2.83 -15.13
C SER A 215 -12.94 2.75 -13.60
N LEU A 216 -13.97 2.14 -12.98
CA LEU A 216 -14.04 1.97 -11.52
C LEU A 216 -12.80 1.27 -10.97
N HIS A 217 -12.31 0.26 -11.68
CA HIS A 217 -11.08 -0.46 -11.33
C HIS A 217 -9.85 0.47 -11.29
N ARG A 218 -9.70 1.36 -12.27
CA ARG A 218 -8.60 2.32 -12.32
C ARG A 218 -8.72 3.39 -11.23
N GLN A 219 -9.94 3.84 -10.94
CA GLN A 219 -10.20 4.74 -9.81
C GLN A 219 -9.79 4.08 -8.50
N ALA A 220 -10.22 2.83 -8.28
CA ALA A 220 -9.89 2.03 -7.12
C ALA A 220 -8.39 1.89 -6.91
N HIS A 221 -7.66 1.45 -7.94
CA HIS A 221 -6.21 1.30 -7.86
C HIS A 221 -5.48 2.62 -7.62
N THR A 222 -5.97 3.73 -8.20
CA THR A 222 -5.38 5.07 -7.96
C THR A 222 -5.57 5.49 -6.51
N LEU A 223 -6.76 5.28 -5.94
CA LEU A 223 -7.04 5.56 -4.52
C LEU A 223 -6.20 4.68 -3.60
N ARG A 224 -6.06 3.38 -3.93
CA ARG A 224 -5.21 2.43 -3.21
C ARG A 224 -3.75 2.86 -3.22
N LEU A 225 -3.24 3.23 -4.38
CA LEU A 225 -1.88 3.71 -4.57
C LEU A 225 -1.62 5.00 -3.76
N LEU A 226 -2.56 5.94 -3.76
CA LEU A 226 -2.48 7.15 -2.94
C LEU A 226 -2.53 6.85 -1.44
N SER A 227 -3.32 5.85 -1.01
CA SER A 227 -3.41 5.42 0.39
C SER A 227 -2.08 4.84 0.88
N LEU A 228 -1.45 4.00 0.07
CA LEU A 228 -0.12 3.45 0.33
C LEU A 228 0.97 4.53 0.32
N PHE A 229 0.88 5.49 -0.61
CA PHE A 229 1.80 6.62 -0.72
C PHE A 229 1.74 7.48 0.54
N LEU A 230 0.54 7.82 1.01
CA LEU A 230 0.33 8.62 2.22
C LEU A 230 0.40 7.81 3.52
N SER A 231 0.94 6.58 3.48
CA SER A 231 1.03 5.75 4.68
C SER A 231 2.07 6.25 5.70
N PRO A 232 1.91 5.91 7.00
CA PRO A 232 2.88 6.26 8.03
C PRO A 232 4.28 5.66 7.83
N ARG A 233 4.41 4.65 6.97
CA ARG A 233 5.69 4.00 6.67
C ARG A 233 6.48 4.75 5.60
N VAL A 234 5.79 5.39 4.65
CA VAL A 234 6.43 6.12 3.54
C VAL A 234 6.68 7.59 3.90
N LYS A 235 5.68 8.27 4.51
CA LYS A 235 5.73 9.71 4.88
C LYS A 235 6.33 10.61 3.78
N PRO A 236 5.70 10.68 2.59
CA PRO A 236 6.29 11.35 1.44
C PRO A 236 6.26 12.89 1.55
N LEU A 237 5.34 13.46 2.35
CA LEU A 237 5.05 14.89 2.39
C LEU A 237 4.96 15.44 3.83
N ARG A 238 5.27 16.73 4.02
CA ARG A 238 5.03 17.48 5.26
C ARG A 238 3.52 17.74 5.38
N GLY A 239 2.79 16.96 6.18
CA GLY A 239 1.32 17.03 6.23
C GLY A 239 0.60 15.80 5.68
N TRP A 240 1.33 14.70 5.44
CA TRP A 240 0.75 13.42 4.99
C TRP A 240 -0.41 12.94 5.86
N GLY A 241 -0.42 13.22 7.17
CA GLY A 241 -1.48 12.79 8.10
C GLY A 241 -2.84 13.41 7.77
N THR A 242 -2.89 14.73 7.56
CA THR A 242 -4.13 15.44 7.18
C THR A 242 -4.61 14.99 5.80
N LEU A 243 -3.68 14.87 4.84
CA LEU A 243 -3.99 14.38 3.49
C LEU A 243 -4.51 12.94 3.50
N ARG A 244 -3.96 12.08 4.36
CA ARG A 244 -4.43 10.70 4.54
C ARG A 244 -5.84 10.67 5.11
N GLY A 245 -6.15 11.54 6.08
CA GLY A 245 -7.51 11.67 6.61
C GLY A 245 -8.52 12.10 5.54
N ALA A 246 -8.17 13.11 4.74
CA ALA A 246 -9.00 13.56 3.61
C ALA A 246 -9.18 12.47 2.54
N LEU A 247 -8.11 11.72 2.22
CA LEU A 247 -8.18 10.60 1.30
C LEU A 247 -9.06 9.48 1.85
N ARG A 248 -8.98 9.13 3.14
CA ARG A 248 -9.85 8.10 3.73
C ARG A 248 -11.32 8.49 3.63
N ALA A 249 -11.67 9.72 3.99
CA ALA A 249 -13.04 10.22 3.82
C ALA A 249 -13.52 10.22 2.36
N SER A 250 -12.59 10.35 1.40
CA SER A 250 -12.91 10.27 -0.04
C SER A 250 -13.09 8.83 -0.50
N ILE A 251 -12.30 7.91 0.05
CA ILE A 251 -12.44 6.46 -0.15
C ILE A 251 -13.78 5.99 0.41
N ASP A 252 -14.16 6.38 1.61
CA ASP A 252 -15.45 5.98 2.22
C ASP A 252 -16.62 6.35 1.30
N ARG A 253 -16.59 7.56 0.71
CA ARG A 253 -17.61 8.00 -0.26
C ARG A 253 -17.56 7.26 -1.59
N PHE A 254 -16.36 6.86 -2.01
CA PHE A 254 -16.22 6.01 -3.19
C PHE A 254 -16.83 4.63 -2.91
N GLU A 255 -16.59 4.05 -1.73
CA GLU A 255 -17.19 2.79 -1.28
C GLU A 255 -18.73 2.90 -1.18
N ASP A 256 -19.28 3.99 -0.65
CA ASP A 256 -20.73 4.26 -0.64
C ASP A 256 -21.33 4.32 -2.07
N GLY A 257 -20.59 4.94 -2.99
CA GLY A 257 -20.94 5.00 -4.41
C GLY A 257 -20.92 3.63 -5.08
N LEU A 258 -19.94 2.78 -4.73
CA LEU A 258 -19.87 1.40 -5.21
C LEU A 258 -20.99 0.54 -4.66
N LEU A 259 -21.35 0.69 -3.38
CA LEU A 259 -22.50 0.00 -2.79
C LEU A 259 -23.80 0.35 -3.52
N SER A 260 -24.01 1.65 -3.77
CA SER A 260 -25.18 2.12 -4.53
C SER A 260 -25.19 1.60 -5.97
N ALA A 261 -24.04 1.59 -6.65
CA ALA A 261 -23.91 1.05 -8.00
C ALA A 261 -24.15 -0.46 -8.06
N PHE A 262 -23.64 -1.19 -7.06
CA PHE A 262 -23.84 -2.61 -6.89
C PHE A 262 -25.33 -2.92 -6.69
N ASP A 263 -26.03 -2.18 -5.84
CA ASP A 263 -27.46 -2.35 -5.58
C ASP A 263 -28.32 -2.13 -6.83
N VAL A 264 -27.98 -1.12 -7.62
CA VAL A 264 -28.65 -0.86 -8.90
C VAL A 264 -28.40 -1.98 -9.91
N ALA A 265 -27.21 -2.59 -9.88
CA ALA A 265 -26.88 -3.73 -10.74
C ALA A 265 -27.58 -5.01 -10.27
N ASP A 266 -27.61 -5.30 -8.97
CA ASP A 266 -28.30 -6.46 -8.39
C ASP A 266 -29.81 -6.37 -8.65
N GLY A 267 -30.42 -5.20 -8.49
CA GLY A 267 -31.84 -4.98 -8.83
C GLY A 267 -32.19 -5.11 -10.32
N LYS A 268 -31.19 -5.17 -11.21
CA LYS A 268 -31.34 -5.41 -12.65
C LYS A 268 -30.86 -6.79 -13.08
N ASP A 269 -30.42 -7.62 -12.14
CA ASP A 269 -29.70 -8.88 -12.38
C ASP A 269 -28.49 -8.72 -13.34
N ASP A 270 -27.84 -7.54 -13.32
CA ASP A 270 -26.61 -7.30 -14.09
C ASP A 270 -25.37 -7.77 -13.31
N GLU A 271 -25.07 -9.06 -13.45
CA GLU A 271 -23.89 -9.68 -12.82
C GLU A 271 -22.56 -9.01 -13.21
N THR A 272 -22.48 -8.39 -14.40
CA THR A 272 -21.25 -7.74 -14.85
C THR A 272 -21.03 -6.42 -14.11
N GLY A 273 -22.08 -5.64 -13.92
CA GLY A 273 -22.07 -4.43 -13.10
C GLY A 273 -21.78 -4.74 -11.64
N MET A 274 -22.40 -5.78 -11.08
CA MET A 274 -22.13 -6.25 -9.72
C MET A 274 -20.67 -6.65 -9.54
N ARG A 275 -20.11 -7.43 -10.48
CA ARG A 275 -18.71 -7.88 -10.42
C ARG A 275 -17.74 -6.70 -10.45
N GLN A 276 -17.95 -5.74 -11.34
CA GLN A 276 -17.07 -4.57 -11.44
C GLN A 276 -17.09 -3.72 -10.16
N ALA A 277 -18.27 -3.53 -9.55
CA ALA A 277 -18.39 -2.82 -8.29
C ALA A 277 -17.73 -3.58 -7.13
N ALA A 278 -17.91 -4.91 -7.08
CA ALA A 278 -17.30 -5.79 -6.09
C ALA A 278 -15.76 -5.81 -6.19
N GLU A 279 -15.22 -5.99 -7.39
CA GLU A 279 -13.78 -5.93 -7.63
C GLU A 279 -13.20 -4.56 -7.26
N ALA A 280 -13.83 -3.47 -7.69
CA ALA A 280 -13.37 -2.12 -7.36
C ALA A 280 -13.39 -1.85 -5.85
N SER A 281 -14.42 -2.32 -5.13
CA SER A 281 -14.51 -2.16 -3.67
C SER A 281 -13.44 -2.98 -2.95
N TRP A 282 -13.20 -4.21 -3.39
CA TRP A 282 -12.17 -5.07 -2.80
C TRP A 282 -10.76 -4.52 -2.98
N GLU A 283 -10.45 -3.96 -4.14
CA GLU A 283 -9.11 -3.41 -4.43
C GLU A 283 -8.80 -2.12 -3.64
N VAL A 284 -9.82 -1.34 -3.28
CA VAL A 284 -9.64 -0.17 -2.42
C VAL A 284 -9.51 -0.55 -0.95
N TRP A 285 -10.23 -1.60 -0.54
CA TRP A 285 -10.27 -2.05 0.85
C TRP A 285 -8.87 -2.32 1.39
N ASP A 286 -8.57 -1.74 2.55
CA ASP A 286 -7.23 -1.81 3.15
C ASP A 286 -7.09 -2.88 4.23
N GLY A 287 -8.14 -3.68 4.43
CA GLY A 287 -8.20 -4.62 5.54
C GLY A 287 -8.34 -3.92 6.90
N SER A 288 -8.63 -2.61 6.93
CA SER A 288 -8.97 -1.92 8.18
C SER A 288 -10.46 -2.13 8.44
N GLY A 289 -10.76 -3.09 9.32
CA GLY A 289 -12.12 -3.47 9.68
C GLY A 289 -12.21 -4.95 9.97
N ASP A 290 -13.23 -5.35 10.74
CA ASP A 290 -13.48 -6.75 11.05
C ASP A 290 -14.11 -7.48 9.86
N GLU A 291 -14.87 -6.78 9.01
CA GLU A 291 -15.56 -7.35 7.86
C GLU A 291 -15.59 -6.37 6.66
N TRP A 292 -15.65 -6.92 5.44
CA TRP A 292 -15.78 -6.14 4.22
C TRP A 292 -17.27 -5.80 3.96
N GLU A 293 -17.59 -4.51 4.03
CA GLU A 293 -18.96 -3.98 4.04
C GLU A 293 -19.82 -4.42 2.85
N LEU A 294 -19.28 -4.45 1.62
CA LEU A 294 -20.06 -4.80 0.44
C LEU A 294 -20.59 -6.24 0.51
N GLY A 295 -19.74 -7.19 0.91
CA GLY A 295 -20.12 -8.60 1.07
C GLY A 295 -21.14 -8.78 2.19
N ARG A 296 -20.96 -8.08 3.31
CA ARG A 296 -21.88 -8.07 4.45
C ARG A 296 -23.27 -7.57 4.06
N VAL A 297 -23.35 -6.39 3.43
CA VAL A 297 -24.62 -5.78 3.01
C VAL A 297 -25.32 -6.62 1.93
N TRP A 298 -24.56 -7.24 1.02
CA TRP A 298 -25.13 -8.15 0.03
C TRP A 298 -25.79 -9.38 0.68
N ALA A 299 -25.17 -9.97 1.70
CA ALA A 299 -25.73 -11.09 2.44
C ALA A 299 -26.97 -10.65 3.24
N GLU A 300 -26.93 -9.49 3.88
CA GLU A 300 -28.06 -8.95 4.68
C GLU A 300 -29.33 -8.74 3.86
N LYS A 301 -29.23 -8.48 2.56
CA LYS A 301 -30.40 -8.23 1.72
C LYS A 301 -31.15 -9.49 1.30
N ARG A 302 -30.65 -10.69 1.63
CA ARG A 302 -31.27 -11.94 1.17
C ARG A 302 -32.50 -12.29 2.01
N GLU A 303 -33.60 -12.55 1.32
CA GLU A 303 -34.92 -12.76 1.93
C GLU A 303 -34.95 -13.98 2.86
N ILE A 304 -34.11 -14.99 2.60
CA ILE A 304 -34.00 -16.20 3.43
C ILE A 304 -33.75 -15.92 4.93
N PHE A 305 -33.09 -14.81 5.26
CA PHE A 305 -32.85 -14.43 6.66
C PHE A 305 -34.09 -13.85 7.35
N TYR A 306 -35.10 -13.40 6.60
CA TYR A 306 -36.31 -12.76 7.10
C TYR A 306 -37.57 -13.62 7.00
N GLU A 307 -37.51 -14.76 6.29
CA GLU A 307 -38.63 -15.68 6.09
C GLU A 307 -38.93 -16.63 7.26
N GLN A 308 -38.39 -16.35 8.46
CA GLN A 308 -38.57 -17.21 9.64
C GLN A 308 -40.04 -17.48 10.00
N SER A 309 -40.96 -16.59 9.63
CA SER A 309 -42.40 -16.74 9.91
C SER A 309 -43.13 -17.74 9.00
N LYS A 310 -42.55 -18.08 7.85
CA LYS A 310 -43.12 -19.02 6.88
C LYS A 310 -43.07 -20.46 7.39
N TRP A 311 -42.06 -20.77 8.19
CA TRP A 311 -41.77 -22.12 8.68
C TRP A 311 -42.20 -22.26 10.14
N LYS A 312 -43.18 -23.13 10.41
CA LYS A 312 -43.60 -23.43 11.77
C LYS A 312 -42.99 -24.76 12.20
N PRO A 313 -42.14 -24.79 13.24
CA PRO A 313 -41.56 -26.04 13.72
C PRO A 313 -42.59 -27.10 14.09
N LEU A 314 -43.78 -26.69 14.53
CA LEU A 314 -44.88 -27.55 14.93
C LEU A 314 -45.52 -28.33 13.76
N ASP A 315 -45.31 -27.90 12.51
CA ASP A 315 -45.83 -28.62 11.33
C ASP A 315 -45.10 -29.96 11.12
N ASN A 316 -44.01 -30.21 11.85
CA ASN A 316 -43.32 -31.50 11.87
C ASN A 316 -44.00 -32.55 12.77
N PHE A 317 -45.16 -32.25 13.34
CA PHE A 317 -45.92 -33.16 14.19
C PHE A 317 -47.29 -33.41 13.57
N THR A 318 -47.68 -34.68 13.47
CA THR A 318 -49.05 -35.05 13.15
C THR A 318 -49.97 -34.77 14.34
N ASN A 319 -51.28 -34.73 14.11
CA ASN A 319 -52.27 -34.57 15.19
C ASN A 319 -52.17 -35.68 16.26
N ASP A 320 -51.59 -36.83 15.92
CA ASP A 320 -51.38 -37.96 16.81
C ASP A 320 -50.07 -37.87 17.60
N GLY A 321 -49.31 -36.78 17.45
CA GLY A 321 -48.02 -36.57 18.09
C GLY A 321 -46.87 -37.38 17.48
N GLN A 322 -47.07 -37.95 16.28
CA GLN A 322 -45.98 -38.60 15.55
C GLN A 322 -45.18 -37.58 14.74
N LEU A 323 -43.91 -37.89 14.49
CA LEU A 323 -43.03 -37.03 13.69
C LEU A 323 -43.35 -37.21 12.20
N ASN A 324 -43.63 -36.11 11.52
CA ASN A 324 -43.67 -36.03 10.07
C ASN A 324 -42.59 -35.04 9.60
N PHE A 325 -41.65 -35.47 8.77
CA PHE A 325 -40.55 -34.63 8.30
C PHE A 325 -40.85 -33.90 6.98
N ASP A 326 -42.03 -34.06 6.38
CA ASP A 326 -42.38 -33.40 5.11
C ASP A 326 -42.19 -31.86 5.15
N ALA A 327 -42.52 -31.23 6.29
CA ALA A 327 -42.34 -29.79 6.50
C ALA A 327 -40.85 -29.41 6.61
N MET A 328 -40.04 -30.20 7.32
CA MET A 328 -38.58 -30.03 7.40
C MET A 328 -37.92 -30.26 6.05
N ASP A 329 -38.34 -31.27 5.28
CA ASP A 329 -37.80 -31.56 3.95
C ASP A 329 -38.10 -30.42 2.98
N SER A 330 -39.30 -29.85 3.06
CA SER A 330 -39.68 -28.66 2.28
C SER A 330 -38.82 -27.44 2.67
N PHE A 331 -38.62 -27.21 3.97
CA PHE A 331 -37.72 -26.16 4.48
C PHE A 331 -36.28 -26.35 3.99
N MET A 332 -35.70 -27.54 4.17
CA MET A 332 -34.34 -27.83 3.75
C MET A 332 -34.17 -27.74 2.24
N THR A 333 -35.18 -28.14 1.46
CA THR A 333 -35.19 -27.97 0.00
C THR A 333 -35.10 -26.50 -0.38
N GLU A 334 -35.84 -25.62 0.31
CA GLU A 334 -35.78 -24.18 0.06
C GLU A 334 -34.45 -23.56 0.49
N VAL A 335 -33.90 -23.96 1.64
CA VAL A 335 -32.58 -23.53 2.11
C VAL A 335 -31.49 -23.93 1.11
N LEU A 336 -31.54 -25.16 0.59
CA LEU A 336 -30.59 -25.64 -0.42
C LEU A 336 -30.75 -24.90 -1.76
N ALA A 337 -31.99 -24.63 -2.19
CA ALA A 337 -32.25 -23.86 -3.40
C ALA A 337 -31.70 -22.42 -3.28
N ALA A 338 -31.91 -21.77 -2.14
CA ALA A 338 -31.36 -20.44 -1.87
C ALA A 338 -29.82 -20.45 -1.80
N LEU A 339 -29.21 -21.49 -1.21
CA LEU A 339 -27.76 -21.65 -1.18
C LEU A 339 -27.20 -21.86 -2.60
N GLU A 340 -27.86 -22.65 -3.44
CA GLU A 340 -27.46 -22.86 -4.83
C GLU A 340 -27.57 -21.57 -5.63
N GLU A 341 -28.68 -20.85 -5.52
CA GLU A 341 -28.92 -19.60 -6.24
C GLU A 341 -27.96 -18.49 -5.78
N HIS A 342 -27.97 -18.15 -4.50
CA HIS A 342 -27.17 -17.05 -3.96
C HIS A 342 -25.69 -17.42 -3.87
N GLY A 343 -25.36 -18.67 -3.57
CA GLY A 343 -23.98 -19.15 -3.54
C GLY A 343 -23.35 -19.17 -4.94
N SER A 344 -24.07 -19.62 -5.97
CA SER A 344 -23.57 -19.55 -7.34
C SER A 344 -23.42 -18.10 -7.83
N ARG A 345 -24.31 -17.20 -7.42
CA ARG A 345 -24.18 -15.75 -7.69
C ARG A 345 -22.95 -15.18 -6.98
N ALA A 346 -22.72 -15.55 -5.73
CA ALA A 346 -21.58 -15.07 -4.95
C ALA A 346 -20.24 -15.43 -5.61
N VAL A 347 -20.10 -16.68 -6.08
CA VAL A 347 -18.89 -17.16 -6.77
C VAL A 347 -18.65 -16.41 -8.09
N ARG A 348 -19.71 -16.03 -8.79
CA ARG A 348 -19.62 -15.33 -10.08
C ARG A 348 -19.34 -13.84 -9.92
N VAL A 349 -19.81 -13.21 -8.85
CA VAL A 349 -19.76 -11.76 -8.66
C VAL A 349 -18.57 -11.34 -7.80
N PHE A 350 -18.27 -12.06 -6.72
CA PHE A 350 -17.26 -11.63 -5.75
C PHE A 350 -15.90 -12.29 -6.02
N PRO A 351 -14.79 -11.54 -5.83
CA PRO A 351 -13.46 -12.14 -5.86
C PRO A 351 -13.32 -13.26 -4.83
N PRO A 352 -12.67 -14.40 -5.13
CA PRO A 352 -12.59 -15.54 -4.22
C PRO A 352 -11.85 -15.22 -2.91
N ALA A 353 -10.93 -14.26 -2.93
CA ALA A 353 -10.20 -13.81 -1.75
C ALA A 353 -11.09 -13.13 -0.68
N THR A 354 -12.31 -12.72 -1.04
CA THR A 354 -13.27 -12.08 -0.13
C THR A 354 -13.96 -13.08 0.80
N ASN A 355 -13.97 -14.38 0.45
CA ASN A 355 -14.67 -15.44 1.17
C ASN A 355 -16.17 -15.17 1.42
N VAL A 356 -16.83 -14.32 0.60
CA VAL A 356 -18.27 -13.99 0.78
C VAL A 356 -19.16 -15.23 0.82
N LEU A 357 -18.87 -16.25 0.01
CA LEU A 357 -19.63 -17.51 0.05
C LEU A 357 -19.53 -18.21 1.42
N ILE A 358 -18.35 -18.21 2.03
CA ILE A 358 -18.12 -18.86 3.33
C ILE A 358 -18.88 -18.08 4.40
N SER A 359 -18.69 -16.75 4.45
CA SER A 359 -19.40 -15.89 5.41
C SER A 359 -20.92 -15.98 5.27
N PHE A 360 -21.43 -16.03 4.04
CA PHE A 360 -22.86 -16.26 3.78
C PHE A 360 -23.32 -17.63 4.27
N SER A 361 -22.56 -18.69 4.03
CA SER A 361 -22.91 -20.06 4.43
C SER A 361 -22.87 -20.24 5.94
N GLU A 362 -21.87 -19.65 6.62
CA GLU A 362 -21.76 -19.64 8.08
C GLU A 362 -22.96 -18.93 8.69
N ARG A 363 -23.29 -17.74 8.18
CA ARG A 363 -24.46 -16.99 8.63
C ARG A 363 -25.76 -17.73 8.37
N LEU A 364 -25.91 -18.38 7.22
CA LEU A 364 -27.08 -19.21 6.91
C LEU A 364 -27.21 -20.38 7.90
N ALA A 365 -26.11 -21.04 8.23
CA ALA A 365 -26.10 -22.11 9.23
C ALA A 365 -26.49 -21.58 10.62
N ASP A 366 -25.94 -20.43 11.04
CA ASP A 366 -26.17 -19.87 12.38
C ASP A 366 -27.55 -19.22 12.55
N GLU A 367 -28.04 -18.48 11.55
CA GLU A 367 -29.29 -17.73 11.67
C GLU A 367 -30.51 -18.54 11.23
N VAL A 368 -30.39 -19.42 10.23
CA VAL A 368 -31.54 -20.12 9.65
C VAL A 368 -31.62 -21.56 10.15
N VAL A 369 -30.50 -22.28 10.16
CA VAL A 369 -30.50 -23.71 10.57
C VAL A 369 -30.46 -23.87 12.09
N ASN A 370 -29.61 -23.09 12.79
CA ASN A 370 -29.41 -23.26 14.23
C ASN A 370 -30.67 -22.93 15.05
N ILE A 371 -31.45 -21.93 14.61
CA ILE A 371 -32.72 -21.55 15.27
C ILE A 371 -33.73 -22.72 15.21
N SER A 372 -33.80 -23.42 14.08
CA SER A 372 -34.64 -24.61 13.90
C SER A 372 -34.23 -25.75 14.86
N THR A 373 -32.93 -25.95 15.09
CA THR A 373 -32.42 -26.96 16.03
C THR A 373 -32.62 -26.60 17.51
N LEU A 374 -32.54 -25.31 17.87
CA LEU A 374 -32.84 -24.86 19.23
C LEU A 374 -34.31 -25.05 19.59
N PHE A 375 -35.21 -24.89 18.63
CA PHE A 375 -36.63 -25.19 18.82
C PHE A 375 -36.87 -26.69 19.05
N TRP A 376 -36.17 -27.55 18.31
CA TRP A 376 -36.18 -28.99 18.51
C TRP A 376 -35.69 -29.38 19.92
N ASN A 377 -34.59 -28.80 20.39
CA ASN A 377 -34.07 -29.05 21.74
C ASN A 377 -34.98 -28.50 22.86
N ALA A 378 -35.65 -27.36 22.64
CA ALA A 378 -36.61 -26.81 23.59
C ALA A 378 -37.90 -27.65 23.67
N LEU A 379 -38.32 -28.26 22.57
CA LEU A 379 -39.52 -29.10 22.53
C LEU A 379 -39.27 -30.50 23.10
N VAL A 380 -38.12 -31.12 22.79
CA VAL A 380 -37.73 -32.43 23.33
C VAL A 380 -37.47 -32.38 24.84
N ASN A 381 -36.96 -31.25 25.34
CA ASN A 381 -36.74 -31.05 26.77
C ASN A 381 -37.93 -30.41 27.50
N SER A 382 -39.08 -30.17 26.85
CA SER A 382 -40.28 -29.69 27.52
C SER A 382 -40.85 -30.79 28.42
N PRO A 383 -40.81 -30.65 29.75
CA PRO A 383 -41.26 -31.67 30.68
C PRO A 383 -42.79 -31.57 30.87
N THR A 384 -43.55 -32.00 29.88
CA THR A 384 -45.01 -32.20 30.02
C THR A 384 -45.38 -33.41 29.17
N ARG A 385 -45.81 -34.56 29.69
CA ARG A 385 -46.69 -34.83 30.86
C ARG A 385 -46.55 -36.30 31.34
N PRO A 386 -46.98 -36.59 32.58
CA PRO A 386 -48.31 -37.19 32.77
C PRO A 386 -49.11 -36.39 33.82
N SER A 387 -50.45 -36.31 33.81
CA SER A 387 -51.51 -37.14 33.20
C SER A 387 -52.61 -36.29 32.60
#